data_AF-A0A8J6LZ81-F1
#
_entry.id   AF-A0A8J6LZ81-F1
#
_cell.length_a   1.000
_cell.length_b   1.000
_cell.length_c   1.000
_cell.angle_alpha   90.00
_cell.angle_beta   90.00
_cell.angle_gamma   90.00
#
_symmetry.space_group_name_H-M   'P 1'
#
loop_
_entity.id
_entity.type
_entity.pdbx_description
1 polymer ?
#
loop_
_entity_poly.entity_id
_entity_poly.type
_entity_poly.pdbx_seq_one_letter_code
_entity_poly.pdbx_strand_id
1 'polypeptide(L)'
;MDEDEARRSTEQAIALFRSRFIERCANDAEAVRAWRKGRLSDDQDIISRLHKLAGLAGTFGFPELGREAAGIEDALSDGDEVSDAAWDSFLTRVDDVVSGSEDPVQGNPGE
;
A
#
# COMPACT_ATOMS: atom_id res chain seq x y z
N MET A 1 -31.43 15.41 -11.31
CA MET A 1 -30.37 15.03 -10.37
C MET A 1 -29.70 16.31 -9.96
N ASP A 2 -29.72 16.61 -8.67
CA ASP A 2 -29.10 17.81 -8.11
C ASP A 2 -27.57 17.65 -8.07
N GLU A 3 -26.82 18.69 -8.46
CA GLU A 3 -25.35 18.68 -8.50
C GLU A 3 -24.74 18.35 -7.13
N ASP A 4 -25.40 18.78 -6.05
CA ASP A 4 -25.01 18.47 -4.67
C ASP A 4 -25.22 17.00 -4.26
N GLU A 5 -26.15 16.29 -4.89
CA GLU A 5 -26.34 14.84 -4.65
C GLU A 5 -25.25 14.03 -5.37
N ALA A 6 -24.92 14.40 -6.59
CA ALA A 6 -23.84 13.77 -7.36
C ALA A 6 -22.46 13.95 -6.68
N ARG A 7 -22.18 15.15 -6.17
CA ARG A 7 -20.96 15.43 -5.40
C ARG A 7 -20.86 14.58 -4.13
N ARG A 8 -21.92 14.54 -3.31
CA ARG A 8 -21.96 13.73 -2.08
C ARG A 8 -21.79 12.23 -2.34
N SER A 9 -22.42 11.71 -3.39
CA SER A 9 -22.28 10.31 -3.79
C SER A 9 -20.83 9.98 -4.19
N THR A 10 -20.17 10.88 -4.91
CA THR A 10 -18.77 10.73 -5.33
C THR A 10 -17.82 10.74 -4.14
N GLU A 11 -17.99 11.69 -3.21
CA GLU A 11 -17.20 11.79 -1.97
C GLU A 11 -17.33 10.51 -1.12
N GLN A 12 -18.54 9.95 -1.00
CA GLN A 12 -18.78 8.70 -0.28
C GLN A 12 -18.11 7.50 -0.95
N ALA A 13 -18.15 7.41 -2.28
CA ALA A 13 -17.47 6.35 -3.01
C ALA A 13 -15.95 6.40 -2.79
N ILE A 14 -15.34 7.59 -2.87
CA ILE A 14 -13.92 7.79 -2.61
C ILE A 14 -13.56 7.39 -1.18
N ALA A 15 -14.36 7.79 -0.19
CA ALA A 15 -14.15 7.42 1.21
C ALA A 15 -14.19 5.89 1.42
N LEU A 16 -15.14 5.21 0.76
CA LEU A 16 -15.22 3.74 0.81
C LEU A 16 -14.00 3.07 0.19
N PHE A 17 -13.53 3.54 -0.98
CA PHE A 17 -12.35 3.00 -1.62
C PHE A 17 -11.08 3.21 -0.78
N ARG A 18 -10.93 4.39 -0.16
CA ARG A 18 -9.84 4.67 0.78
C ARG A 18 -9.89 3.74 1.98
N SER A 19 -11.06 3.54 2.59
CA SER A 19 -11.21 2.63 3.73
C SER A 19 -10.78 1.20 3.38
N ARG A 20 -11.18 0.70 2.20
CA ARG A 20 -10.76 -0.63 1.72
C ARG A 20 -9.26 -0.72 1.43
N PHE A 21 -8.67 0.35 0.94
CA PHE A 21 -7.22 0.42 0.74
C PHE A 21 -6.48 0.33 2.08
N ILE A 22 -6.90 1.08 3.09
CA ILE A 22 -6.31 1.02 4.44
C ILE A 22 -6.43 -0.37 5.05
N GLU A 23 -7.61 -0.99 4.96
CA GLU A 23 -7.82 -2.38 5.41
C GLU A 23 -6.88 -3.34 4.67
N ARG A 24 -6.66 -3.12 3.37
CA ARG A 24 -5.75 -3.94 2.58
C ARG A 24 -4.30 -3.76 3.01
N CYS A 25 -3.84 -2.52 3.23
CA CYS A 25 -2.50 -2.23 3.74
C CYS A 25 -2.21 -2.96 5.05
N ALA A 26 -3.15 -2.91 6.00
CA ALA A 26 -3.01 -3.60 7.27
C ALA A 26 -2.87 -5.13 7.10
N ASN A 27 -3.72 -5.73 6.26
CA ASN A 27 -3.68 -7.17 5.98
C ASN A 27 -2.38 -7.58 5.27
N ASP A 28 -1.91 -6.80 4.30
CA ASP A 28 -0.68 -7.10 3.57
C ASP A 28 0.56 -6.93 4.47
N ALA A 29 0.60 -5.92 5.35
CA ALA A 29 1.66 -5.78 6.34
C ALA A 29 1.70 -6.94 7.33
N GLU A 30 0.56 -7.45 7.79
CA GLU A 30 0.52 -8.62 8.67
C GLU A 30 1.10 -9.85 7.96
N ALA A 31 0.73 -10.08 6.70
CA ALA A 31 1.25 -11.18 5.89
C ALA A 31 2.77 -11.08 5.71
N VAL A 32 3.29 -9.89 5.36
CA VAL A 32 4.73 -9.64 5.23
C VAL A 32 5.46 -9.90 6.56
N ARG A 33 4.93 -9.40 7.69
CA ARG A 33 5.53 -9.64 9.02
C ARG A 33 5.53 -11.13 9.39
N ALA A 34 4.49 -11.88 9.02
CA ALA A 34 4.42 -13.32 9.28
C ALA A 34 5.42 -14.09 8.42
N TRP A 35 5.53 -13.76 7.13
CA TRP A 35 6.50 -14.34 6.22
C TRP A 35 7.95 -14.07 6.66
N ARG A 36 8.31 -12.81 7.01
CA ARG A 36 9.65 -12.47 7.54
C ARG A 36 10.02 -13.27 8.79
N LYS A 37 9.04 -13.66 9.61
CA LYS A 37 9.25 -14.49 10.82
C LYS A 37 9.33 -15.99 10.51
N GLY A 38 9.34 -16.39 9.23
CA GLY A 38 9.32 -17.79 8.80
C GLY A 38 8.02 -18.53 9.12
N ARG A 39 6.91 -17.80 9.37
CA ARG A 39 5.60 -18.42 9.66
C ARG A 39 4.81 -18.73 8.41
N LEU A 40 5.15 -18.11 7.29
CA LEU A 40 4.65 -18.37 5.95
C LEU A 40 5.85 -18.65 5.04
N SER A 41 5.63 -19.45 3.99
CA SER A 41 6.70 -19.93 3.10
C SER A 41 6.42 -19.69 1.62
N ASP A 42 5.41 -18.89 1.29
CA ASP A 42 5.02 -18.61 -0.10
C ASP A 42 5.53 -17.22 -0.52
N ASP A 43 6.74 -17.20 -1.07
CA ASP A 43 7.38 -15.98 -1.59
C ASP A 43 6.54 -15.35 -2.72
N GLN A 44 5.85 -16.17 -3.52
CA GLN A 44 5.02 -15.68 -4.64
C GLN A 44 3.76 -14.96 -4.13
N ASP A 45 3.17 -15.39 -3.02
CA ASP A 45 2.09 -14.65 -2.37
C ASP A 45 2.58 -13.27 -1.90
N ILE A 46 3.76 -13.19 -1.30
CA ILE A 46 4.32 -11.93 -0.80
C ILE A 46 4.67 -10.98 -1.95
N ILE A 47 5.34 -11.47 -2.99
CA ILE A 47 5.61 -10.69 -4.20
C ILE A 47 4.30 -10.16 -4.80
N SER A 48 3.26 -11.01 -4.92
CA SER A 48 1.96 -10.59 -5.45
C SER A 48 1.27 -9.51 -4.59
N ARG A 49 1.45 -9.55 -3.27
CA ARG A 49 0.92 -8.54 -2.35
C ARG A 49 1.66 -7.21 -2.49
N LEU A 50 3.00 -7.24 -2.54
CA LEU A 50 3.83 -6.06 -2.73
C LEU A 50 3.50 -5.37 -4.06
N HIS A 51 3.35 -6.14 -5.15
CA HIS A 51 2.93 -5.64 -6.46
C HIS A 51 1.59 -4.88 -6.40
N LYS A 52 0.59 -5.50 -5.77
CA LYS A 52 -0.74 -4.90 -5.64
C LYS A 52 -0.70 -3.65 -4.76
N LEU A 53 0.04 -3.70 -3.66
CA LEU A 53 0.21 -2.56 -2.78
C LEU A 53 0.89 -1.40 -3.51
N ALA A 54 1.92 -1.67 -4.31
CA ALA A 54 2.62 -0.67 -5.10
C ALA A 54 1.67 0.08 -6.06
N GLY A 55 0.86 -0.66 -6.82
CA GLY A 55 -0.11 -0.09 -7.76
C GLY A 55 -1.24 0.69 -7.06
N LEU A 56 -1.75 0.18 -5.94
CA LEU A 56 -2.81 0.84 -5.18
C LEU A 56 -2.30 2.10 -4.47
N ALA A 57 -1.11 2.05 -3.88
CA ALA A 57 -0.52 3.18 -3.16
C ALA A 57 -0.41 4.42 -4.08
N GLY A 58 0.02 4.24 -5.33
CA GLY A 58 0.01 5.32 -6.33
C GLY A 58 -1.39 5.88 -6.61
N THR A 59 -2.40 5.01 -6.72
CA THR A 59 -3.81 5.42 -6.96
C THR A 59 -4.39 6.23 -5.80
N PHE A 60 -4.00 5.92 -4.55
CA PHE A 60 -4.53 6.56 -3.36
C PHE A 60 -3.69 7.73 -2.84
N GLY A 61 -2.59 8.09 -3.52
CA GLY A 61 -1.76 9.25 -3.19
C GLY A 61 -0.61 8.97 -2.23
N PHE A 62 -0.15 7.72 -2.15
CA PHE A 62 0.99 7.29 -1.33
C PHE A 62 2.16 6.84 -2.22
N PRO A 63 2.75 7.74 -3.03
CA PRO A 63 3.75 7.36 -4.02
C PRO A 63 5.00 6.72 -3.39
N GLU A 64 5.40 7.18 -2.21
CA GLU A 64 6.61 6.66 -1.57
C GLU A 64 6.40 5.29 -0.95
N LEU A 65 5.20 5.00 -0.42
CA LEU A 65 4.81 3.64 -0.08
C LEU A 65 4.84 2.74 -1.33
N GLY A 66 4.35 3.26 -2.45
CA GLY A 66 4.37 2.53 -3.71
C GLY A 66 5.77 2.18 -4.19
N ARG A 67 6.71 3.13 -4.11
CA ARG A 67 8.12 2.91 -4.47
C ARG A 67 8.81 1.92 -3.56
N GLU A 68 8.61 2.02 -2.25
CA GLU A 68 9.21 1.09 -1.30
C GLU A 68 8.68 -0.35 -1.53
N ALA A 69 7.38 -0.51 -1.77
CA ALA A 69 6.78 -1.81 -2.10
C ALA A 69 7.35 -2.40 -3.39
N ALA A 70 7.46 -1.61 -4.46
CA ALA A 70 8.00 -2.04 -5.74
C ALA A 70 9.49 -2.41 -5.65
N GLY A 71 10.30 -1.63 -4.93
CA GLY A 71 11.73 -1.96 -4.77
C GLY A 71 11.96 -3.27 -4.02
N ILE A 72 11.11 -3.58 -3.04
CA ILE A 72 11.14 -4.87 -2.34
C ILE A 72 10.64 -6.00 -3.24
N GLU A 73 9.56 -5.77 -4.01
CA GLU A 73 9.02 -6.72 -4.99
C GLU A 73 10.09 -7.13 -6.01
N ASP A 74 10.78 -6.15 -6.60
CA ASP A 74 11.83 -6.37 -7.60
C ASP A 74 12.97 -7.21 -7.00
N ALA A 75 13.48 -6.82 -5.83
CA ALA A 75 14.55 -7.55 -5.15
C ALA A 75 14.15 -9.01 -4.85
N LEU A 76 12.94 -9.25 -4.34
CA LEU A 76 12.46 -10.62 -4.09
C LEU A 76 12.28 -11.43 -5.37
N SER A 77 11.84 -10.78 -6.46
CA SER A 77 11.65 -11.43 -7.75
C SER A 77 12.97 -11.83 -8.40
N ASP A 78 14.02 -11.02 -8.20
CA ASP A 78 15.37 -11.29 -8.67
C ASP A 78 16.14 -12.29 -7.78
N GLY A 79 15.58 -12.64 -6.62
CA GLY A 79 16.20 -13.51 -5.62
C GLY A 79 17.26 -12.81 -4.77
N ASP A 80 17.25 -11.49 -4.75
CA ASP A 80 18.14 -10.66 -3.96
C ASP A 80 17.68 -10.56 -2.50
N GLU A 81 18.64 -10.31 -1.61
CA GLU A 81 18.35 -10.07 -0.20
C GLU A 81 17.84 -8.63 0.01
N VAL A 82 16.68 -8.52 0.66
CA VAL A 82 16.15 -7.24 1.12
C VAL A 82 16.65 -6.96 2.54
N SER A 83 17.35 -5.84 2.71
CA SER A 83 17.90 -5.46 4.03
C SER A 83 16.80 -5.23 5.08
N ASP A 84 17.12 -5.50 6.35
CA ASP A 84 16.20 -5.23 7.47
C ASP A 84 15.79 -3.75 7.54
N ALA A 85 16.69 -2.82 7.21
CA ALA A 85 16.38 -1.40 7.18
C ALA A 85 15.33 -1.04 6.11
N ALA A 86 15.38 -1.67 4.94
CA ALA A 86 14.38 -1.49 3.88
C ALA A 86 13.02 -2.03 4.32
N TRP A 87 13.01 -3.21 4.96
CA TRP A 87 11.77 -3.76 5.52
C TRP A 87 11.17 -2.89 6.62
N ASP A 88 12.00 -2.38 7.52
CA ASP A 88 11.54 -1.58 8.65
C ASP A 88 11.03 -0.21 8.19
N SER A 89 11.68 0.40 7.18
CA SER A 89 11.16 1.59 6.49
C SER A 89 9.77 1.33 5.91
N PHE A 90 9.64 0.29 5.09
CA PHE A 90 8.40 -0.08 4.42
C PHE A 90 7.27 -0.33 5.43
N LEU A 91 7.53 -1.15 6.46
CA LEU A 91 6.53 -1.48 7.47
C LEU A 91 6.14 -0.27 8.32
N THR A 92 7.08 0.62 8.64
CA THR A 92 6.78 1.89 9.34
C THR A 92 5.85 2.75 8.51
N ARG A 93 6.13 2.88 7.20
CA ARG A 93 5.27 3.67 6.32
C ARG A 93 3.87 3.07 6.15
N VAL A 94 3.78 1.74 6.04
CA VAL A 94 2.46 1.09 6.04
C VAL A 94 1.70 1.38 7.33
N ASP A 95 2.37 1.30 8.48
CA ASP A 95 1.76 1.62 9.77
C ASP A 95 1.28 3.08 9.83
N ASP A 96 2.08 4.03 9.32
CA ASP A 96 1.72 5.46 9.25
C ASP A 96 0.50 5.71 8.35
N VAL A 97 0.42 5.03 7.21
CA VAL A 97 -0.75 5.09 6.33
C VAL A 97 -1.98 4.49 7.04
N VAL A 98 -1.83 3.36 7.72
CA VAL A 98 -2.91 2.68 8.42
C VAL A 98 -3.42 3.50 9.62
N SER A 99 -2.53 4.17 10.36
CA SER A 99 -2.92 5.04 11.47
C SER A 99 -3.41 6.42 11.04
N GLY A 100 -3.27 6.77 9.75
CA GLY A 100 -3.57 8.10 9.23
C GLY A 100 -2.56 9.18 9.63
N SER A 101 -1.32 8.77 9.97
CA SER A 101 -0.19 9.67 10.25
C SER A 101 0.47 10.17 8.96
N GLU A 102 0.33 9.43 7.85
CA GLU A 102 0.73 9.86 6.51
C GLU A 102 -0.51 10.32 5.74
N ASP A 103 -0.50 11.59 5.32
CA ASP A 103 -1.53 12.14 4.45
C ASP A 103 -1.24 11.79 2.99
N PRO A 104 -2.27 11.43 2.19
CA PRO A 104 -2.08 11.24 0.77
C PRO A 104 -1.63 12.56 0.12
N VAL A 105 -0.56 12.49 -0.67
CA VAL A 105 -0.10 13.63 -1.45
C VAL A 105 -1.23 14.05 -2.39
N GLN A 106 -1.59 15.33 -2.37
CA GLN A 106 -2.52 15.89 -3.37
C GLN A 106 -1.84 15.84 -4.74
N GLY A 107 -1.96 14.70 -5.43
CA GLY A 107 -1.62 14.60 -6.83
C GLY A 107 -2.66 15.37 -7.63
N ASN A 108 -2.24 16.41 -8.35
CA ASN A 108 -3.04 16.89 -9.48
C ASN A 108 -3.28 15.70 -10.42
N PRO A 109 -4.53 15.39 -10.80
CA PRO A 109 -4.79 14.39 -11.81
C PRO A 109 -4.32 14.96 -13.16
N GLY A 110 -3.10 14.61 -13.56
CA GLY A 110 -2.52 14.95 -14.86
C GLY A 110 -1.47 16.05 -14.80
N GLU A 111 -0.20 15.64 -14.88
CA GLU A 111 0.80 16.31 -15.70
C GLU A 111 1.21 15.36 -16.83
#